data_AF-A0A939WI35-F1
#
_entry.id   AF-A0A939WI35-F1
#
_cell.length_a   1.000
_cell.length_b   1.000
_cell.length_c   1.000
_cell.angle_alpha   90.00
_cell.angle_beta   90.00
_cell.angle_gamma   90.00
#
_symmetry.space_group_name_H-M   'P 1'
#
loop_
_entity.id
_entity.type
_entity.pdbx_description
1 polymer ?
#
loop_
_entity_poly.entity_id
_entity_poly.type
_entity_poly.pdbx_seq_one_letter_code
_entity_poly.pdbx_strand_id
1 'polypeptide(L)'
;MNDKNDALKSFMEIAEVIENDSSMTIQNPVLGEVIFANGTFGNLKKKNNGGFGIKHIIEGRYRKDNLSKEEISALLYLIKQTVEKVLPDEPQKTRLNLRDNGILVGISRQWMGTEESWVITGFAEKENDNELKKEASDAIKAVNAQYGYTPEFLSIGKQVGAVIASVDKITQNKDLSSHNPLTDYTKIEVNGKERECRNGVLEGFKNAVRQLDSVIETNHELCDENNRLVMENMRLKEQLYKKNHNKEHERG
;
A
#
# COMPACT_ATOMS: atom_id res chain seq x y z
N MET A 1 -14.60 -23.81 5.41
CA MET A 1 -13.58 -24.54 4.60
C MET A 1 -13.43 -23.99 3.17
N ASN A 2 -14.01 -22.82 2.83
CA ASN A 2 -13.92 -22.20 1.49
C ASN A 2 -13.07 -20.90 1.41
N ASP A 3 -12.72 -20.28 2.53
CA ASP A 3 -12.08 -18.95 2.58
C ASP A 3 -10.82 -18.80 1.71
N LYS A 4 -9.97 -19.83 1.67
CA LYS A 4 -8.74 -19.77 0.87
C LYS A 4 -9.05 -19.72 -0.63
N ASN A 5 -9.98 -20.53 -1.11
CA ASN A 5 -10.34 -20.56 -2.53
C ASN A 5 -11.02 -19.26 -2.95
N ASP A 6 -11.85 -18.70 -2.08
CA ASP A 6 -12.53 -17.42 -2.32
C ASP A 6 -11.53 -16.25 -2.37
N ALA A 7 -10.50 -16.27 -1.52
CA ALA A 7 -9.40 -15.31 -1.57
C ALA A 7 -8.58 -15.45 -2.88
N LEU A 8 -8.19 -16.66 -3.26
CA LEU A 8 -7.46 -16.90 -4.51
C LEU A 8 -8.24 -16.44 -5.75
N LYS A 9 -9.55 -16.72 -5.79
CA LYS A 9 -10.44 -16.24 -6.84
C LYS A 9 -10.50 -14.71 -6.88
N SER A 10 -10.64 -14.08 -5.73
CA SER A 10 -10.66 -12.62 -5.61
C SER A 10 -9.37 -11.99 -6.14
N PHE A 11 -8.22 -12.63 -5.90
CA PHE A 11 -6.95 -12.16 -6.44
C PHE A 11 -6.90 -12.22 -7.96
N MET A 12 -7.38 -13.31 -8.56
CA MET A 12 -7.48 -13.44 -10.01
C MET A 12 -8.41 -12.40 -10.62
N GLU A 13 -9.61 -12.23 -10.05
CA GLU A 13 -10.59 -11.23 -10.51
C GLU A 13 -9.99 -9.82 -10.51
N ILE A 14 -9.29 -9.43 -9.43
CA ILE A 14 -8.64 -8.12 -9.34
C ILE A 14 -7.53 -7.98 -10.40
N ALA A 15 -6.70 -9.01 -10.58
CA ALA A 15 -5.63 -8.98 -11.57
C ALA A 15 -6.18 -8.81 -13.00
N GLU A 16 -7.25 -9.55 -13.34
CA GLU A 16 -7.92 -9.47 -14.64
C GLU A 16 -8.53 -8.09 -14.90
N VAL A 17 -9.09 -7.44 -13.87
CA VAL A 17 -9.62 -6.07 -14.00
C VAL A 17 -8.53 -5.08 -14.39
N ILE A 18 -7.35 -5.21 -13.78
CA ILE A 18 -6.21 -4.32 -14.07
C ILE A 18 -5.65 -4.61 -15.46
N GLU A 19 -5.43 -5.89 -15.78
CA GLU A 19 -4.82 -6.36 -17.02
C GLU A 19 -5.68 -6.02 -18.25
N ASN A 20 -6.99 -6.23 -18.16
CA ASN A 20 -7.91 -6.05 -19.30
C ASN A 20 -8.50 -4.64 -19.39
N ASP A 21 -8.05 -3.72 -18.53
CA ASP A 21 -8.60 -2.37 -18.39
C ASP A 21 -10.13 -2.34 -18.24
N SER A 22 -10.65 -3.23 -17.40
CA SER A 22 -12.09 -3.51 -17.28
C SER A 22 -12.65 -3.11 -15.90
N SER A 23 -13.72 -3.77 -15.48
CA SER A 23 -14.34 -3.61 -14.17
C SER A 23 -14.92 -4.93 -13.71
N MET A 24 -15.01 -5.13 -12.39
CA MET A 24 -15.78 -6.22 -11.80
C MET A 24 -16.93 -5.69 -10.96
N THR A 25 -17.94 -6.54 -10.76
CA THR A 25 -19.08 -6.25 -9.89
C THR A 25 -18.90 -6.99 -8.56
N ILE A 26 -19.04 -6.24 -7.48
CA ILE A 26 -19.05 -6.74 -6.11
C ILE A 26 -20.49 -6.67 -5.61
N GLN A 27 -21.00 -7.78 -5.09
CA GLN A 27 -22.34 -7.81 -4.49
C GLN A 27 -22.26 -7.35 -3.04
N ASN A 28 -22.87 -6.20 -2.75
CA ASN A 28 -23.06 -5.71 -1.39
C ASN A 28 -24.49 -6.02 -0.91
N PRO A 29 -24.70 -6.47 0.34
CA PRO A 29 -26.03 -6.86 0.82
C PRO A 29 -27.09 -5.77 0.82
N VAL A 30 -26.70 -4.49 0.81
CA VAL A 30 -27.62 -3.34 0.89
C VAL A 30 -27.56 -2.50 -0.39
N LEU A 31 -26.37 -2.26 -0.92
CA LEU A 31 -26.18 -1.42 -2.11
C LEU A 31 -26.46 -2.18 -3.42
N GLY A 32 -26.56 -3.50 -3.36
CA GLY A 32 -26.63 -4.34 -4.56
C GLY A 32 -25.29 -4.36 -5.28
N GLU A 33 -25.32 -4.10 -6.58
CA GLU A 33 -24.13 -4.13 -7.42
C GLU A 33 -23.24 -2.90 -7.19
N VAL A 34 -22.00 -3.14 -6.78
CA VAL A 34 -20.95 -2.13 -6.64
C VAL A 34 -19.83 -2.42 -7.61
N ILE A 35 -19.50 -1.45 -8.46
CA ILE A 35 -18.49 -1.56 -9.51
C ILE A 35 -17.11 -1.25 -8.93
N PHE A 36 -16.18 -2.18 -9.07
CA PHE A 36 -14.75 -1.97 -8.88
C PHE A 36 -14.06 -1.91 -10.24
N ALA A 37 -13.95 -0.70 -10.79
CA ALA A 37 -13.36 -0.44 -12.09
C ALA A 37 -11.85 -0.23 -12.03
N ASN A 38 -11.13 -0.55 -13.11
CA ASN A 38 -9.73 -0.18 -13.25
C ASN A 38 -9.55 1.35 -13.14
N GLY A 39 -10.50 2.09 -13.72
CA GLY A 39 -10.64 3.53 -13.54
C GLY A 39 -9.52 4.33 -14.19
N THR A 40 -9.22 5.51 -13.64
CA THR A 40 -8.23 6.42 -14.21
C THR A 40 -7.40 7.09 -13.13
N PHE A 41 -6.18 7.50 -13.49
CA PHE A 41 -5.33 8.33 -12.64
C PHE A 41 -5.87 9.76 -12.45
N GLY A 42 -6.80 10.19 -13.30
CA GLY A 42 -7.18 11.59 -13.43
C GLY A 42 -6.01 12.48 -13.87
N ASN A 43 -6.08 13.77 -13.53
CA ASN A 43 -5.02 14.74 -13.77
C ASN A 43 -3.98 14.73 -12.64
N LEU A 44 -2.95 13.92 -12.81
CA LEU A 44 -1.80 13.80 -11.89
C LEU A 44 -1.07 15.14 -11.56
N LYS A 45 -1.39 16.26 -12.21
CA LYS A 45 -0.85 17.61 -11.92
C LYS A 45 -1.62 18.37 -10.84
N LYS A 46 -2.82 17.92 -10.46
CA LYS A 46 -3.69 18.63 -9.51
C LYS A 46 -3.83 17.82 -8.22
N LYS A 47 -3.88 18.53 -7.08
CA LYS A 47 -4.13 17.93 -5.75
C LYS A 47 -5.43 17.10 -5.74
N ASN A 48 -6.45 17.57 -6.45
CA ASN A 48 -7.65 16.80 -6.79
C ASN A 48 -7.56 16.41 -8.27
N ASN A 49 -6.98 15.24 -8.52
CA ASN A 49 -6.75 14.74 -9.88
C ASN A 49 -8.05 14.26 -10.55
N GLY A 50 -9.13 14.02 -9.81
CA GLY A 50 -10.38 13.50 -10.37
C GLY A 50 -10.24 12.06 -10.90
N GLY A 51 -9.20 11.35 -10.46
CA GLY A 51 -9.07 9.92 -10.70
C GLY A 51 -10.11 9.13 -9.89
N PHE A 52 -10.34 7.90 -10.30
CA PHE A 52 -11.20 6.94 -9.59
C PHE A 52 -10.75 5.50 -9.88
N GLY A 53 -11.29 4.53 -9.14
CA GLY A 53 -11.03 3.11 -9.36
C GLY A 53 -9.61 2.67 -8.95
N ILE A 54 -9.23 1.47 -9.39
CA ILE A 54 -7.99 0.79 -8.98
C ILE A 54 -6.74 1.62 -9.32
N LYS A 55 -6.65 2.20 -10.51
CA LYS A 55 -5.51 3.05 -10.92
C LYS A 55 -5.33 4.25 -9.99
N HIS A 56 -6.43 4.88 -9.56
CA HIS A 56 -6.36 5.99 -8.61
C HIS A 56 -5.94 5.52 -7.21
N ILE A 57 -6.43 4.34 -6.79
CA ILE A 57 -6.02 3.71 -5.53
C ILE A 57 -4.51 3.46 -5.52
N ILE A 58 -4.00 2.76 -6.54
CA ILE A 58 -2.58 2.43 -6.67
C ILE A 58 -1.73 3.70 -6.68
N GLU A 59 -2.09 4.72 -7.46
CA GLU A 59 -1.34 5.97 -7.52
C GLU A 59 -1.27 6.68 -6.18
N GLY A 60 -2.41 6.82 -5.49
CA GLY A 60 -2.47 7.47 -4.20
C GLY A 60 -1.60 6.77 -3.17
N ARG A 61 -1.72 5.44 -3.06
CA ARG A 61 -1.01 4.62 -2.07
C ARG A 61 0.48 4.52 -2.34
N TYR A 62 0.87 4.45 -3.60
CA TYR A 62 2.28 4.46 -3.99
C TYR A 62 2.92 5.83 -3.74
N ARG A 63 2.31 6.92 -4.22
CA ARG A 63 2.96 8.25 -4.19
C ARG A 63 2.79 9.02 -2.89
N LYS A 64 1.69 8.83 -2.18
CA LYS A 64 1.38 9.59 -0.94
C LYS A 64 1.80 8.80 0.29
N ASP A 65 1.56 7.49 0.28
CA ASP A 65 1.73 6.64 1.46
C ASP A 65 2.96 5.73 1.36
N ASN A 66 3.67 5.75 0.22
CA ASN A 66 4.90 5.01 -0.04
C ASN A 66 4.75 3.49 0.18
N LEU A 67 3.56 2.94 -0.11
CA LEU A 67 3.32 1.50 -0.01
C LEU A 67 3.96 0.75 -1.18
N SER A 68 4.49 -0.43 -0.88
CA SER A 68 5.00 -1.39 -1.86
C SER A 68 3.87 -1.97 -2.73
N LYS A 69 4.24 -2.57 -3.86
CA LYS A 69 3.26 -3.24 -4.74
C LYS A 69 2.56 -4.39 -4.02
N GLU A 70 3.24 -5.10 -3.11
CA GLU A 70 2.67 -6.17 -2.30
C GLU A 70 1.63 -5.62 -1.32
N GLU A 71 1.95 -4.54 -0.60
CA GLU A 71 1.01 -3.89 0.32
C GLU A 71 -0.21 -3.32 -0.42
N ILE A 72 -0.01 -2.73 -1.59
CA ILE A 72 -1.11 -2.25 -2.42
C ILE A 72 -1.96 -3.41 -2.94
N SER A 73 -1.36 -4.54 -3.31
CA SER A 73 -2.09 -5.73 -3.75
C SER A 73 -2.97 -6.31 -2.64
N ALA A 74 -2.42 -6.41 -1.43
CA ALA A 74 -3.18 -6.81 -0.24
C ALA A 74 -4.32 -5.81 0.06
N LEU A 75 -4.06 -4.52 -0.07
CA LEU A 75 -5.08 -3.49 0.12
C LEU A 75 -6.24 -3.62 -0.88
N LEU A 76 -5.97 -3.86 -2.18
CA LEU A 76 -7.03 -4.03 -3.18
C LEU A 76 -7.95 -5.20 -2.84
N TYR A 77 -7.39 -6.28 -2.31
CA TYR A 77 -8.18 -7.41 -1.79
C TYR A 77 -9.03 -7.01 -0.58
N LEU A 78 -8.45 -6.31 0.40
CA LEU A 78 -9.17 -5.83 1.58
C LEU A 78 -10.29 -4.85 1.22
N ILE A 79 -10.09 -4.00 0.20
CA ILE A 79 -11.13 -3.12 -0.34
C ILE A 79 -12.32 -3.94 -0.85
N LYS A 80 -12.06 -4.96 -1.68
CA LYS A 80 -13.12 -5.86 -2.16
C LYS A 80 -13.87 -6.50 -1.00
N GLN A 81 -13.14 -7.06 -0.03
CA GLN A 81 -13.73 -7.69 1.16
C GLN A 81 -14.58 -6.72 1.99
N THR A 82 -14.12 -5.49 2.16
CA THR A 82 -14.86 -4.44 2.87
C THR A 82 -16.21 -4.18 2.17
N VAL A 83 -16.21 -4.07 0.85
CA VAL A 83 -17.45 -3.84 0.08
C VAL A 83 -18.38 -5.05 0.10
N GLU A 84 -17.86 -6.27 0.10
CA GLU A 84 -18.68 -7.49 0.17
C GLU A 84 -19.39 -7.65 1.52
N LYS A 85 -18.75 -7.20 2.62
CA LYS A 85 -19.18 -7.55 3.98
C LYS A 85 -19.86 -6.41 4.73
N VAL A 86 -19.43 -5.18 4.51
CA VAL A 86 -19.86 -4.05 5.35
C VAL A 86 -21.20 -3.50 4.88
N LEU A 87 -22.12 -3.35 5.83
CA LEU A 87 -23.40 -2.69 5.62
C LEU A 87 -23.24 -1.18 5.79
N PRO A 88 -23.69 -0.34 4.83
CA PRO A 88 -23.63 1.10 4.96
C PRO A 88 -24.63 1.62 6.01
N ASP A 89 -24.20 2.57 6.85
CA ASP A 89 -25.06 3.19 7.87
C ASP A 89 -26.14 4.11 7.27
N GLU A 90 -25.85 4.75 6.14
CA GLU A 90 -26.72 5.76 5.53
C GLU A 90 -26.87 5.54 4.00
N PRO A 91 -27.44 4.40 3.55
CA PRO A 91 -27.45 3.97 2.15
C PRO A 91 -28.12 4.96 1.17
N GLN A 92 -28.91 5.90 1.68
CA GLN A 92 -29.56 6.96 0.92
C GLN A 92 -28.61 8.08 0.44
N LYS A 93 -27.39 8.21 0.99
CA LYS A 93 -26.45 9.25 0.58
C LYS A 93 -25.87 8.96 -0.80
N THR A 94 -25.51 9.99 -1.55
CA THR A 94 -24.83 9.82 -2.87
C THR A 94 -23.36 9.40 -2.75
N ARG A 95 -22.77 9.55 -1.56
CA ARG A 95 -21.43 9.11 -1.21
C ARG A 95 -21.41 8.48 0.18
N LEU A 96 -20.76 7.33 0.27
CA LEU A 96 -20.64 6.49 1.45
C LEU A 96 -19.18 6.18 1.71
N ASN A 97 -18.88 5.86 2.97
CA ASN A 97 -17.59 5.34 3.37
C ASN A 97 -17.83 4.05 4.15
N LEU A 98 -17.43 2.91 3.58
CA LEU A 98 -17.45 1.64 4.29
C LEU A 98 -16.13 1.48 5.04
N ARG A 99 -16.16 0.88 6.23
CA ARG A 99 -14.97 0.71 7.06
C ARG A 99 -14.86 -0.73 7.56
N ASP A 100 -13.69 -1.30 7.39
CA ASP A 100 -13.29 -2.58 7.98
C ASP A 100 -11.77 -2.62 8.13
N ASN A 101 -11.26 -3.27 9.17
CA ASN A 101 -9.81 -3.43 9.43
C ASN A 101 -9.00 -2.12 9.30
N GLY A 102 -9.48 -1.02 9.87
CA GLY A 102 -8.86 0.30 9.75
C GLY A 102 -8.89 0.94 8.34
N ILE A 103 -9.37 0.23 7.31
CA ILE A 103 -9.45 0.68 5.93
C ILE A 103 -10.80 1.35 5.69
N LEU A 104 -10.80 2.55 5.12
CA LEU A 104 -12.01 3.27 4.75
C LEU A 104 -12.14 3.36 3.23
N VAL A 105 -13.18 2.73 2.70
CA VAL A 105 -13.49 2.62 1.27
C VAL A 105 -14.58 3.60 0.90
N GLY A 106 -14.23 4.58 0.06
CA GLY A 106 -15.16 5.56 -0.47
C GLY A 106 -15.93 5.01 -1.66
N ILE A 107 -17.25 4.96 -1.55
CA ILE A 107 -18.17 4.54 -2.62
C ILE A 107 -19.07 5.72 -2.95
N SER A 108 -19.29 6.01 -4.23
CA SER A 108 -20.28 7.02 -4.62
C SER A 108 -21.09 6.56 -5.81
N ARG A 109 -22.29 7.10 -5.94
CA ARG A 109 -23.07 6.97 -7.15
C ARG A 109 -22.43 7.76 -8.28
N GLN A 110 -22.16 7.09 -9.38
CA GLN A 110 -21.62 7.71 -10.59
C GLN A 110 -22.38 7.21 -11.81
N TRP A 111 -22.48 8.08 -12.82
CA TRP A 111 -23.02 7.70 -14.12
C TRP A 111 -21.96 6.92 -14.89
N MET A 112 -22.24 5.64 -15.16
CA MET A 112 -21.42 4.76 -15.98
C MET A 112 -22.17 4.50 -17.29
N GLY A 113 -21.99 5.39 -18.25
CA GLY A 113 -22.78 5.39 -19.49
C GLY A 113 -24.17 5.98 -19.25
N THR A 114 -25.21 5.17 -19.42
CA THR A 114 -26.63 5.59 -19.30
C THR A 114 -27.26 5.28 -17.96
N GLU A 115 -26.56 4.58 -17.06
CA GLU A 115 -27.09 4.16 -15.77
C GLU A 115 -26.25 4.72 -14.61
N GLU A 116 -26.93 5.02 -13.51
CA GLU A 116 -26.28 5.39 -12.25
C GLU A 116 -25.91 4.10 -11.50
N SER A 117 -24.64 3.93 -11.17
CA SER A 117 -24.12 2.76 -10.47
C SER A 117 -23.31 3.16 -9.26
N TRP A 118 -23.25 2.29 -8.25
CA TRP A 118 -22.30 2.45 -7.16
C TRP A 118 -20.90 2.13 -7.65
N VAL A 119 -19.95 3.04 -7.44
CA VAL A 119 -18.56 2.87 -7.87
C VAL A 119 -17.62 3.10 -6.70
N ILE A 120 -16.60 2.25 -6.58
CA ILE A 120 -15.49 2.50 -5.65
C ILE A 120 -14.65 3.67 -6.20
N THR A 121 -14.67 4.79 -5.48
CA THR A 121 -14.10 6.06 -5.95
C THR A 121 -12.85 6.50 -5.21
N GLY A 122 -12.57 5.90 -4.07
CA GLY A 122 -11.32 6.16 -3.38
C GLY A 122 -11.20 5.40 -2.08
N PHE A 123 -10.13 5.72 -1.39
CA PHE A 123 -9.84 5.30 -0.03
C PHE A 123 -9.56 6.57 0.78
N ALA A 124 -9.68 6.51 2.10
CA ALA A 124 -9.03 7.51 2.94
C ALA A 124 -8.52 6.86 4.23
N GLU A 125 -7.46 7.42 4.78
CA GLU A 125 -7.17 7.26 6.20
C GLU A 125 -7.76 8.48 6.91
N LYS A 126 -8.39 8.31 8.07
CA LYS A 126 -8.49 9.47 8.97
C LYS A 126 -7.05 9.75 9.40
N GLU A 127 -6.42 10.74 8.76
CA GLU A 127 -4.98 11.03 8.83
C GLU A 127 -4.42 11.18 10.26
N ASN A 128 -5.27 11.36 11.27
CA ASN A 128 -4.89 11.65 12.66
C ASN A 128 -5.17 10.51 13.66
N ASP A 129 -5.57 9.32 13.20
CA ASP A 129 -5.87 8.20 14.10
C ASP A 129 -4.81 7.10 13.99
N ASN A 130 -3.86 7.11 14.93
CA ASN A 130 -2.73 6.17 14.94
C ASN A 130 -3.17 4.72 15.17
N GLU A 131 -4.29 4.49 15.86
CA GLU A 131 -4.80 3.14 16.09
C GLU A 131 -5.34 2.54 14.80
N LEU A 132 -6.12 3.31 14.03
CA LEU A 132 -6.64 2.86 12.73
C LEU A 132 -5.52 2.61 11.70
N LYS A 133 -4.47 3.43 11.70
CA LYS A 133 -3.30 3.21 10.84
C LYS A 133 -2.60 1.90 11.17
N LYS A 134 -2.45 1.60 12.46
CA LYS A 134 -1.87 0.34 12.91
C LYS A 134 -2.76 -0.85 12.52
N GLU A 135 -4.06 -0.75 12.74
CA GLU A 135 -5.04 -1.77 12.36
C GLU A 135 -4.98 -2.08 10.85
N ALA A 136 -4.96 -1.05 10.00
CA ALA A 136 -4.81 -1.20 8.56
C ALA A 136 -3.47 -1.85 8.16
N SER A 137 -2.37 -1.44 8.80
CA SER A 137 -1.05 -2.03 8.57
C SER A 137 -1.01 -3.51 8.96
N ASP A 138 -1.59 -3.87 10.10
CA ASP A 138 -1.63 -5.24 10.60
C ASP A 138 -2.49 -6.13 9.70
N ALA A 139 -3.61 -5.62 9.18
CA ALA A 139 -4.45 -6.33 8.22
C ALA A 139 -3.74 -6.58 6.89
N ILE A 140 -3.02 -5.58 6.36
CA ILE A 140 -2.21 -5.72 5.14
C ILE A 140 -1.10 -6.76 5.35
N LYS A 141 -0.41 -6.71 6.49
CA LYS A 141 0.63 -7.69 6.85
C LYS A 141 0.05 -9.10 6.97
N ALA A 142 -1.13 -9.26 7.55
CA ALA A 142 -1.80 -10.55 7.66
C ALA A 142 -2.12 -11.16 6.30
N VAL A 143 -2.66 -10.37 5.35
CA VAL A 143 -2.90 -10.81 3.98
C VAL A 143 -1.61 -11.22 3.29
N ASN A 144 -0.55 -10.41 3.40
CA ASN A 144 0.76 -10.73 2.82
C ASN A 144 1.38 -12.00 3.42
N ALA A 145 1.30 -12.18 4.74
CA ALA A 145 1.81 -13.38 5.40
C ALA A 145 1.03 -14.64 4.96
N GLN A 146 -0.28 -14.51 4.76
CA GLN A 146 -1.14 -15.65 4.44
C GLN A 146 -1.11 -16.03 2.96
N TYR A 147 -1.02 -15.05 2.06
CA TYR A 147 -1.21 -15.23 0.62
C TYR A 147 -0.09 -14.67 -0.25
N GLY A 148 0.87 -13.91 0.29
CA GLY A 148 1.89 -13.21 -0.49
C GLY A 148 2.76 -14.11 -1.38
N TYR A 149 2.81 -15.42 -1.08
CA TYR A 149 3.54 -16.42 -1.84
C TYR A 149 2.70 -17.10 -2.95
N THR A 150 1.38 -16.86 -3.02
CA THR A 150 0.52 -17.59 -3.97
C THR A 150 0.63 -17.01 -5.37
N PRO A 151 0.55 -17.82 -6.43
CA PRO A 151 0.63 -17.34 -7.81
C PRO A 151 -0.41 -16.26 -8.15
N GLU A 152 -1.62 -16.38 -7.61
CA GLU A 152 -2.74 -15.46 -7.83
C GLU A 152 -2.44 -14.09 -7.20
N PHE A 153 -1.90 -14.08 -5.98
CA PHE A 153 -1.49 -12.84 -5.33
C PHE A 153 -0.33 -12.17 -6.08
N LEU A 154 0.66 -12.96 -6.49
CA LEU A 154 1.79 -12.47 -7.29
C LEU A 154 1.33 -11.93 -8.65
N SER A 155 0.22 -12.44 -9.21
CA SER A 155 -0.39 -11.91 -10.43
C SER A 155 -0.87 -10.47 -10.23
N ILE A 156 -1.59 -10.18 -9.15
CA ILE A 156 -1.97 -8.80 -8.82
C ILE A 156 -0.71 -7.94 -8.65
N GLY A 157 0.28 -8.42 -7.91
CA GLY A 157 1.53 -7.70 -7.67
C GLY A 157 2.25 -7.29 -8.96
N LYS A 158 2.23 -8.15 -9.99
CA LYS A 158 2.75 -7.82 -11.33
C LYS A 158 1.95 -6.69 -11.98
N GLN A 159 0.61 -6.76 -11.94
CA GLN A 159 -0.26 -5.74 -12.53
C GLN A 159 -0.14 -4.39 -11.81
N VAL A 160 -0.12 -4.40 -10.47
CA VAL A 160 0.14 -3.21 -9.65
C VAL A 160 1.51 -2.62 -9.97
N GLY A 161 2.55 -3.45 -10.11
CA GLY A 161 3.88 -3.01 -10.53
C GLY A 161 3.88 -2.35 -11.91
N ALA A 162 3.11 -2.87 -12.87
CA ALA A 162 2.97 -2.27 -14.20
C ALA A 162 2.24 -0.90 -14.15
N VAL A 163 1.24 -0.77 -13.29
CA VAL A 163 0.55 0.50 -13.04
C VAL A 163 1.50 1.53 -12.40
N ILE A 164 2.28 1.12 -11.38
CA ILE A 164 3.31 1.97 -10.75
C ILE A 164 4.34 2.44 -11.78
N ALA A 165 4.88 1.54 -12.60
CA ALA A 165 5.81 1.90 -13.67
C ALA A 165 5.19 2.88 -14.68
N SER A 166 3.90 2.75 -14.97
CA SER A 166 3.16 3.67 -15.83
C SER A 166 3.01 5.04 -15.19
N VAL A 167 2.71 5.10 -13.89
CA VAL A 167 2.66 6.36 -13.11
C VAL A 167 4.01 7.06 -13.19
N ASP A 168 5.10 6.35 -12.88
CA ASP A 168 6.46 6.87 -12.93
C ASP A 168 6.82 7.40 -14.32
N LYS A 169 6.53 6.64 -15.38
CA LYS A 169 6.75 7.05 -16.77
C LYS A 169 5.96 8.30 -17.14
N ILE A 170 4.70 8.42 -16.72
CA ILE A 170 3.85 9.60 -16.98
C ILE A 170 4.38 10.82 -16.22
N THR A 171 4.92 10.64 -15.03
CA THR A 171 5.55 11.74 -14.27
C THR A 171 6.93 12.12 -14.80
N GLN A 172 7.77 11.15 -15.18
CA GLN A 172 9.11 11.40 -15.74
C GLN A 172 9.06 12.01 -17.16
N ASN A 173 8.15 11.56 -18.03
CA ASN A 173 7.97 12.15 -19.36
C ASN A 173 7.50 13.62 -19.30
N LYS A 174 6.92 14.06 -18.18
CA LYS A 174 6.53 15.47 -17.98
C LYS A 174 7.72 16.35 -17.61
N ASP A 175 8.71 15.85 -16.89
CA ASP A 175 9.95 16.59 -16.65
C ASP A 175 10.73 16.88 -17.94
N LEU A 176 10.49 16.10 -19.01
CA LEU A 176 11.07 16.34 -20.33
C LEU A 176 10.18 17.22 -21.24
N SER A 177 8.86 17.28 -21.03
CA SER A 177 7.93 17.97 -21.95
C SER A 177 7.37 19.31 -21.44
N SER A 178 7.57 19.68 -20.17
CA SER A 178 7.14 20.99 -19.63
C SER A 178 8.26 22.00 -19.38
N HIS A 179 9.49 21.73 -19.82
CA HIS A 179 10.54 22.74 -19.78
C HIS A 179 10.44 23.67 -20.99
N ASN A 180 9.81 24.82 -20.75
CA ASN A 180 10.47 26.07 -21.12
C ASN A 180 11.87 26.03 -20.45
N PRO A 181 12.98 26.07 -21.19
CA PRO A 181 14.33 25.83 -20.66
C PRO A 181 14.90 27.01 -19.86
N LEU A 182 14.07 27.91 -19.33
CA LEU A 182 14.54 29.04 -18.53
C LEU A 182 14.22 28.85 -17.04
N THR A 183 15.32 28.59 -16.30
CA THR A 183 15.63 29.11 -14.95
C THR A 183 14.83 28.61 -13.75
N ASP A 184 15.21 27.46 -13.19
CA ASP A 184 15.03 27.19 -11.75
C ASP A 184 16.16 26.29 -11.22
N TYR A 185 17.26 26.95 -10.85
CA TYR A 185 18.42 26.34 -10.20
C TYR A 185 18.44 26.80 -8.74
N THR A 186 18.68 25.87 -7.81
CA THR A 186 18.97 26.20 -6.42
C THR A 186 20.48 26.18 -6.23
N LYS A 187 21.00 27.23 -5.59
CA LYS A 187 22.40 27.28 -5.19
C LYS A 187 22.60 26.45 -3.94
N ILE A 188 23.54 25.52 -3.99
CA ILE A 188 23.94 24.67 -2.87
C ILE A 188 25.42 24.83 -2.61
N GLU A 189 25.82 24.78 -1.35
CA GLU A 189 27.22 24.78 -0.98
C GLU A 189 27.71 23.33 -0.91
N VAL A 190 28.75 23.01 -1.69
CA VAL A 190 29.41 21.70 -1.67
C VAL A 190 30.89 21.93 -1.47
N ASN A 191 31.43 21.48 -0.34
CA ASN A 191 32.84 21.62 0.04
C ASN A 191 33.34 23.08 0.05
N GLY A 192 32.56 23.99 0.63
CA GLY A 192 32.94 25.41 0.72
C GLY A 192 32.78 26.19 -0.59
N LYS A 193 32.16 25.60 -1.63
CA LYS A 193 31.93 26.23 -2.93
C LYS A 193 30.46 26.19 -3.31
N GLU A 194 29.95 27.34 -3.70
CA GLU A 194 28.59 27.51 -4.22
C GLU A 194 28.49 26.86 -5.62
N ARG A 195 27.49 26.01 -5.79
CA ARG A 195 27.20 25.26 -7.03
C ARG A 195 25.73 25.44 -7.37
N GLU A 196 25.43 25.61 -8.64
CA GLU A 196 24.05 25.66 -9.13
C GLU A 196 23.57 24.24 -9.44
N CYS A 197 22.55 23.79 -8.71
CA CYS A 197 21.94 22.48 -8.89
C CYS A 197 20.51 22.66 -9.41
N ARG A 198 20.12 21.88 -10.42
CA ARG A 198 18.73 21.88 -10.90
C ARG A 198 17.81 21.38 -9.80
N ASN A 199 16.66 22.03 -9.60
CA ASN A 199 15.74 21.71 -8.50
C ASN A 199 15.32 20.22 -8.49
N GLY A 200 15.08 19.61 -9.65
CA GLY A 200 14.75 18.18 -9.73
C GLY A 200 15.88 17.24 -9.25
N VAL A 201 17.14 17.62 -9.46
CA VAL A 201 18.30 16.85 -8.98
C VAL A 201 18.44 16.99 -7.47
N LEU A 202 18.23 18.20 -6.93
CA LEU A 202 18.29 18.44 -5.49
C LEU A 202 17.19 17.68 -4.73
N GLU A 203 15.95 17.71 -5.23
CA GLU A 203 14.85 16.97 -4.61
C GLU A 203 15.03 15.45 -4.70
N GLY A 204 15.52 14.95 -5.84
CA GLY A 204 15.91 13.53 -5.98
C GLY A 204 16.99 13.13 -4.98
N PHE A 205 18.00 13.99 -4.77
CA PHE A 205 19.06 13.75 -3.79
C PHE A 205 18.53 13.78 -2.34
N LYS A 206 17.69 14.75 -1.99
CA LYS A 206 17.02 14.79 -0.67
C LYS A 206 16.20 13.53 -0.41
N ASN A 207 15.49 13.04 -1.43
CA ASN A 207 14.71 11.82 -1.32
C ASN A 207 15.60 10.59 -1.09
N ALA A 208 16.71 10.48 -1.83
CA ALA A 208 17.68 9.41 -1.64
C ALA A 208 18.33 9.43 -0.26
N VAL A 209 18.66 10.62 0.28
CA VAL A 209 19.20 10.79 1.64
C VAL A 209 18.18 10.35 2.68
N ARG A 210 16.90 10.75 2.57
CA ARG A 210 15.86 10.28 3.50
C ARG A 210 15.68 8.76 3.50
N GLN A 211 15.77 8.12 2.33
CA GLN A 211 15.72 6.66 2.25
C GLN A 211 16.93 6.02 2.93
N LEU A 212 18.12 6.60 2.74
CA LEU A 212 19.32 6.13 3.41
C LEU A 212 19.21 6.26 4.94
N ASP A 213 18.72 7.40 5.43
CA ASP A 213 18.53 7.65 6.86
C ASP A 213 17.55 6.64 7.48
N SER A 214 16.43 6.37 6.81
CA SER A 214 15.45 5.38 7.24
C SER A 214 16.01 3.95 7.28
N VAL A 215 16.84 3.58 6.30
CA VAL A 215 17.53 2.28 6.28
C VAL A 215 18.57 2.20 7.41
N ILE A 216 19.28 3.29 7.70
CA ILE A 216 20.23 3.36 8.81
C ILE A 216 19.50 3.19 10.14
N GLU A 217 18.37 3.87 10.36
CA GLU A 217 17.55 3.74 11.56
C GLU A 217 17.07 2.29 11.76
N THR A 218 16.53 1.68 10.70
CA THR A 218 16.12 0.26 10.72
C THR A 218 17.30 -0.67 11.06
N ASN A 219 18.48 -0.41 10.50
CA ASN A 219 19.68 -1.19 10.81
C ASN A 219 20.13 -1.05 12.27
N HIS A 220 19.97 0.14 12.87
CA HIS A 220 20.23 0.36 14.28
C HIS A 220 19.27 -0.46 15.16
N GLU A 221 17.97 -0.42 14.87
CA GLU A 221 16.97 -1.22 15.58
C GLU A 221 17.26 -2.73 15.49
N LEU A 222 17.63 -3.21 14.29
CA LEU A 222 18.02 -4.60 14.08
C LEU A 222 19.31 -4.98 14.84
N CYS A 223 20.27 -4.07 14.96
CA CYS A 223 21.46 -4.30 15.77
C CYS A 223 21.12 -4.44 17.26
N ASP A 224 20.24 -3.57 17.77
CA ASP A 224 19.81 -3.61 19.18
C ASP A 224 19.05 -4.90 19.50
N GLU A 225 18.14 -5.32 18.62
CA GLU A 225 17.40 -6.58 18.80
C GLU A 225 18.32 -7.81 18.70
N ASN A 226 19.28 -7.80 17.76
CA ASN A 226 20.29 -8.86 17.68
C ASN A 226 21.11 -8.98 18.97
N ASN A 227 21.54 -7.85 19.55
CA ASN A 227 22.28 -7.84 20.82
C ASN A 227 21.44 -8.41 21.96
N ARG A 228 20.15 -8.06 22.02
CA ARG A 228 19.21 -8.60 23.00
C ARG A 228 19.06 -10.12 22.87
N LEU A 229 18.83 -10.62 21.65
CA LEU A 229 18.68 -12.05 21.38
C LEU A 229 19.96 -12.84 21.69
N VAL A 230 21.13 -12.27 21.45
CA VAL A 230 22.42 -12.88 21.81
C VAL A 230 22.55 -13.04 23.32
N MET A 231 22.18 -12.01 24.10
CA MET A 231 22.20 -12.06 25.57
C MET A 231 21.20 -13.07 26.13
N GLU A 232 19.99 -13.12 25.57
CA GLU A 232 18.96 -14.10 25.95
C GLU A 232 19.41 -15.53 25.67
N ASN A 233 20.00 -15.78 24.49
CA ASN A 233 20.57 -17.08 24.14
C ASN A 233 21.68 -17.51 25.09
N MET A 234 22.57 -16.60 25.50
CA MET A 234 23.60 -16.91 26.51
C MET A 234 22.98 -17.33 27.83
N ARG A 235 21.98 -16.57 28.32
CA ARG A 235 21.28 -16.89 29.57
C ARG A 235 20.58 -18.24 29.53
N LEU A 236 19.91 -18.57 28.41
CA LEU A 236 19.25 -19.87 28.23
C LEU A 236 20.26 -21.02 28.21
N LYS A 237 21.41 -20.85 27.54
CA LYS A 237 22.49 -21.84 27.53
C LYS A 237 23.03 -22.13 28.93
N GLU A 238 23.25 -21.09 29.74
CA GLU A 238 23.69 -21.27 31.13
C GLU A 238 22.66 -22.01 31.99
N GLN A 239 21.38 -21.68 31.85
CA GLN A 239 20.30 -22.36 32.55
C GLN A 239 20.21 -23.85 32.17
N LEU A 240 20.36 -24.17 30.88
CA LEU A 240 20.39 -25.55 30.40
C LEU A 240 21.58 -26.33 30.98
N TYR A 241 22.78 -25.72 31.01
CA TYR A 241 23.97 -26.33 31.58
C TYR A 241 23.79 -26.67 33.06
N LYS A 242 23.30 -25.72 33.86
CA LYS A 242 22.99 -25.94 35.29
C LYS A 242 21.94 -27.03 35.51
N LYS A 243 20.89 -27.05 34.68
CA LYS A 243 19.81 -28.05 34.77
C LYS A 243 20.30 -29.46 34.43
N ASN A 244 21.24 -29.59 33.49
CA ASN A 244 21.82 -30.89 33.13
C ASN A 244 22.75 -31.43 34.24
N HIS A 245 23.59 -30.58 34.84
CA HIS A 245 24.44 -31.01 35.96
C HIS A 245 23.67 -31.39 37.22
N ASN A 246 22.60 -30.68 37.56
CA ASN A 246 21.78 -31.06 38.72
C ASN A 246 21.09 -32.42 38.51
N LYS A 247 20.72 -32.77 37.27
CA LYS A 247 20.13 -34.08 36.94
C LYS A 247 21.13 -35.24 36.99
N GLU A 248 22.42 -34.99 36.79
CA GLU A 248 23.47 -36.01 36.94
C GLU A 248 23.75 -36.30 38.41
N HIS A 249 23.69 -35.27 39.27
CA HIS A 249 23.86 -35.44 40.72
C HIS A 249 22.70 -36.16 41.41
N GLU A 250 21.48 -36.09 40.88
CA GLU A 250 20.31 -36.82 41.40
C GLU A 250 20.23 -38.29 40.94
N ARG A 251 21.14 -38.73 40.04
CA ARG A 251 21.15 -40.08 39.47
C ARG A 251 22.35 -40.95 39.88
N GLY A 252 23.30 -40.41 40.65
CA GLY A 252 24.42 -41.14 41.24
C GLY A 252 24.19 -41.42 42.71
#